data_AF-A0A6S7BXX0-F1
#
_entry.id   AF-A0A6S7BXX0-F1
#
_cell.length_a   1.000
_cell.length_b   1.000
_cell.length_c   1.000
_cell.angle_alpha   90.00
_cell.angle_beta   90.00
_cell.angle_gamma   90.00
#
_symmetry.space_group_name_H-M   'P 1'
#
loop_
_entity.id
_entity.type
_entity.pdbx_description
1 polymer ?
#
loop_
_entity_poly.entity_id
_entity_poly.type
_entity_poly.pdbx_seq_one_letter_code
_entity_poly.pdbx_strand_id
1 'polypeptide(L)'
;MSASATPPASLTHFSAPELDMLAKTADALSAYLGKPVLAEVVLGDEGTEWVTYGVPVDENAKPDEEQTHVQMGGPGARLLGNRGGLPQSDDDTYDCVYLWAIEISLNEGERFIKLDHDGEESAWSDNLEDVLPFALTEEPVPEDPDAEDDEDEEDEDDEDDHDHPHDHNHRH
;
A
#
# COMPACT_ATOMS: atom_id res chain seq x y z
N MET A 1 -1.93 22.31 42.52
CA MET A 1 -0.97 22.32 41.40
C MET A 1 -1.38 21.17 40.49
N SER A 2 -2.19 21.42 39.46
CA SER A 2 -2.50 20.40 38.44
C SER A 2 -2.00 20.94 37.11
N ALA A 3 -0.76 20.59 36.78
CA ALA A 3 -0.30 20.77 35.41
C ALA A 3 -0.98 19.68 34.59
N SER A 4 -2.00 20.04 33.81
CA SER A 4 -2.36 19.29 32.60
C SER A 4 -1.15 19.39 31.67
N ALA A 5 -0.18 18.49 31.84
CA ALA A 5 0.87 18.31 30.87
C ALA A 5 0.27 17.46 29.75
N THR A 6 -0.45 18.11 28.83
CA THR A 6 -0.77 17.49 27.55
C THR A 6 0.56 17.09 26.90
N PRO A 7 0.78 15.81 26.58
CA PRO A 7 2.01 15.40 25.92
C PRO A 7 2.19 16.20 24.61
N PRO A 8 3.43 16.56 24.24
CA PRO A 8 3.69 17.29 23.01
C PRO A 8 3.18 16.49 21.82
N ALA A 9 2.62 17.18 20.82
CA ALA A 9 2.05 16.54 19.63
C ALA A 9 3.03 15.63 18.87
N SER A 10 4.34 15.88 19.00
CA SER A 10 5.38 15.00 18.44
C SER A 10 5.40 13.59 19.03
N LEU A 11 4.80 13.37 20.20
CA LEU A 11 4.69 12.07 20.86
C LEU A 11 3.34 11.40 20.64
N THR A 12 2.30 12.16 20.29
CA THR A 12 0.93 11.63 20.11
C THR A 12 0.51 11.55 18.64
N HIS A 13 1.24 12.18 17.72
CA HIS A 13 0.93 12.19 16.29
C HIS A 13 2.04 11.55 15.46
N PHE A 14 1.67 11.01 14.31
CA PHE A 14 2.63 10.56 13.32
C PHE A 14 3.30 11.77 12.67
N SER A 15 4.61 11.69 12.52
CA SER A 15 5.40 12.63 11.75
C SER A 15 5.15 12.44 10.24
N ALA A 16 5.47 13.47 9.44
CA ALA A 16 5.39 13.38 7.99
C ALA A 16 6.08 12.14 7.38
N PRO A 17 7.34 11.79 7.73
CA PRO A 17 7.97 10.60 7.16
C PRO A 17 7.30 9.28 7.58
N GLU A 18 6.75 9.20 8.80
CA GLU A 18 6.00 8.02 9.26
C GLU A 18 4.70 7.87 8.46
N LEU A 19 3.99 8.96 8.20
CA LEU A 19 2.79 8.96 7.36
C LEU A 19 3.09 8.57 5.91
N ASP A 20 4.21 9.03 5.36
CA ASP A 20 4.65 8.62 4.01
C ASP A 20 4.96 7.11 3.96
N MET A 21 5.52 6.56 5.03
CA MET A 21 5.78 5.12 5.15
C MET A 21 4.48 4.30 5.25
N LEU A 22 3.54 4.77 6.05
CA LEU A 22 2.20 4.16 6.18
C LEU A 22 1.43 4.21 4.85
N ALA A 23 1.51 5.33 4.14
CA ALA A 23 0.95 5.51 2.80
C ALA A 23 1.53 4.51 1.80
N LYS A 24 2.87 4.42 1.72
CA LYS A 24 3.56 3.45 0.85
C LYS A 24 3.21 2.01 1.20
N THR A 25 2.98 1.71 2.47
CA THR A 25 2.55 0.38 2.91
C THR A 25 1.16 0.04 2.38
N ALA A 26 0.22 1.00 2.41
CA ALA A 26 -1.12 0.81 1.83
C ALA A 26 -1.05 0.55 0.32
N ASP A 27 -0.20 1.30 -0.38
CA ASP A 27 -0.01 1.15 -1.82
C ASP A 27 0.64 -0.19 -2.17
N ALA A 28 1.67 -0.61 -1.41
CA ALA A 28 2.32 -1.91 -1.57
C ALA A 28 1.34 -3.06 -1.29
N LEU A 29 0.53 -2.97 -0.24
CA LEU A 29 -0.54 -3.95 0.03
C LEU A 29 -1.56 -3.99 -1.10
N SER A 30 -1.93 -2.83 -1.66
CA SER A 30 -2.87 -2.77 -2.77
C SER A 30 -2.32 -3.50 -4.00
N ALA A 31 -1.07 -3.28 -4.34
CA ALA A 31 -0.38 -3.96 -5.43
C ALA A 31 -0.24 -5.47 -5.17
N TYR A 32 0.12 -5.86 -3.94
CA TYR A 32 0.32 -7.26 -3.55
C TYR A 32 -0.99 -8.06 -3.55
N LEU A 33 -2.07 -7.49 -3.00
CA LEU A 33 -3.38 -8.15 -2.91
C LEU A 33 -4.19 -8.07 -4.21
N GLY A 34 -3.81 -7.19 -5.14
CA GLY A 34 -4.59 -6.89 -6.34
C GLY A 34 -5.96 -6.27 -6.04
N LYS A 35 -6.12 -5.65 -4.87
CA LYS A 35 -7.34 -5.00 -4.39
C LYS A 35 -6.98 -3.65 -3.79
N PRO A 36 -7.88 -2.65 -3.83
CA PRO A 36 -7.62 -1.39 -3.16
C PRO A 36 -7.48 -1.59 -1.65
N VAL A 37 -6.49 -0.96 -1.05
CA VAL A 37 -6.31 -0.88 0.41
C VAL A 37 -6.32 0.59 0.79
N LEU A 38 -7.20 0.93 1.73
CA LEU A 38 -7.30 2.25 2.33
C LEU A 38 -6.49 2.26 3.63
N ALA A 39 -5.82 3.38 3.87
CA ALA A 39 -5.21 3.69 5.16
C ALA A 39 -5.74 5.03 5.63
N GLU A 40 -6.31 5.10 6.83
CA GLU A 40 -6.88 6.33 7.38
C GLU A 40 -6.26 6.66 8.73
N VAL A 41 -5.84 7.91 8.90
CA VAL A 41 -5.41 8.43 10.20
C VAL A 41 -6.60 8.93 10.98
N VAL A 42 -6.79 8.39 12.17
CA VAL A 42 -7.83 8.80 13.11
C VAL A 42 -7.16 9.24 14.41
N LEU A 43 -7.80 10.17 15.13
CA LEU A 43 -7.39 10.53 16.48
C LEU A 43 -8.19 9.71 17.47
N GLY A 44 -7.52 8.90 18.29
CA GLY A 44 -8.14 8.12 19.36
C GLY A 44 -8.59 9.00 20.54
N ASP A 45 -9.38 8.40 21.43
CA ASP A 45 -9.95 9.08 22.60
C ASP A 45 -8.88 9.59 23.57
N GLU A 46 -7.71 8.94 23.59
CA GLU A 46 -6.56 9.33 24.41
C GLU A 46 -5.75 10.49 23.81
N GLY A 47 -6.13 10.95 22.60
CA GLY A 47 -5.44 12.01 21.87
C GLY A 47 -4.21 11.55 21.11
N THR A 48 -4.00 10.23 20.99
CA THR A 48 -3.00 9.59 20.14
C THR A 48 -3.56 9.28 18.76
N GLU A 49 -2.76 9.44 17.72
CA GLU A 49 -3.15 9.03 16.38
C GLU A 49 -2.99 7.52 16.20
N TRP A 50 -3.88 6.96 15.39
CA TRP A 50 -3.81 5.59 14.91
C TRP A 50 -4.13 5.56 13.42
N VAL A 51 -3.55 4.60 12.71
CA VAL A 51 -3.80 4.36 11.29
C VAL A 51 -4.45 3.01 11.11
N THR A 52 -5.66 3.03 10.56
CA THR A 52 -6.45 1.85 10.26
C THR A 52 -6.27 1.46 8.80
N TYR A 53 -6.05 0.18 8.54
CA TYR A 53 -5.99 -0.39 7.19
C TYR A 53 -7.25 -1.20 6.91
N GLY A 54 -7.86 -0.98 5.74
CA GLY A 54 -9.06 -1.70 5.33
C GLY A 54 -9.16 -1.91 3.82
N VAL A 55 -9.86 -2.98 3.44
CA VAL A 55 -10.21 -3.25 2.04
C VAL A 55 -11.66 -2.87 1.82
N PRO A 56 -11.96 -1.91 0.95
CA PRO A 56 -13.34 -1.55 0.68
C PRO A 56 -14.08 -2.73 0.05
N VAL A 57 -15.28 -3.00 0.56
CA VAL A 57 -16.17 -4.03 0.03
C VAL A 57 -17.05 -3.46 -1.07
N ASP A 58 -17.36 -4.31 -2.06
CA ASP A 58 -18.36 -3.97 -3.06
C ASP A 58 -19.74 -3.95 -2.40
N GLU A 59 -20.56 -2.94 -2.70
CA GLU A 59 -21.92 -2.80 -2.16
C GLU A 59 -22.83 -4.00 -2.51
N ASN A 60 -22.47 -4.78 -3.55
CA ASN A 60 -23.17 -5.97 -4.00
C ASN A 60 -22.56 -7.27 -3.46
N ALA A 61 -21.44 -7.20 -2.73
CA ALA A 61 -20.86 -8.36 -2.08
C ALA A 61 -21.80 -8.84 -0.95
N LYS A 62 -21.81 -10.16 -0.72
CA LYS A 62 -22.51 -10.69 0.45
C LYS A 62 -21.74 -10.24 1.70
N PRO A 63 -22.43 -9.67 2.71
CA PRO A 63 -21.78 -9.36 3.97
C PRO A 63 -21.26 -10.65 4.59
N ASP A 64 -19.99 -10.64 4.98
CA ASP A 64 -19.39 -11.69 5.77
C ASP A 64 -19.44 -11.26 7.24
N GLU A 65 -20.41 -11.77 7.99
CA GLU A 65 -20.62 -11.39 9.39
C GLU A 65 -19.47 -11.85 10.31
N GLU A 66 -18.56 -12.71 9.83
CA GLU A 66 -17.37 -13.13 10.57
C GLU A 66 -16.22 -12.12 10.46
N GLN A 67 -16.28 -11.17 9.52
CA GLN A 67 -15.24 -10.16 9.32
C GLN A 67 -15.61 -8.85 10.02
N THR A 68 -14.63 -8.24 10.69
CA THR A 68 -14.78 -6.91 11.27
C THR A 68 -14.87 -5.88 10.15
N HIS A 69 -15.94 -5.10 10.11
CA HIS A 69 -16.12 -4.01 9.15
C HIS A 69 -15.91 -2.65 9.82
N VAL A 70 -15.26 -1.74 9.10
CA VAL A 70 -14.99 -0.36 9.51
C VAL A 70 -15.36 0.58 8.38
N GLN A 71 -15.96 1.72 8.72
CA GLN A 71 -16.24 2.79 7.77
C GLN A 71 -15.02 3.68 7.67
N MET A 72 -14.51 3.87 6.45
CA MET A 72 -13.34 4.69 6.18
C MET A 72 -13.67 5.77 5.15
N GLY A 73 -12.99 6.92 5.23
CA GLY A 73 -13.26 8.05 4.36
C GLY A 73 -14.43 8.92 4.81
N GLY A 74 -14.97 9.71 3.87
CA GLY A 74 -15.99 10.72 4.13
C GLY A 74 -15.43 12.08 4.55
N PRO A 75 -16.32 13.06 4.80
CA PRO A 75 -15.94 14.45 5.00
C PRO A 75 -14.97 14.64 6.17
N GLY A 76 -13.76 15.11 5.87
CA GLY A 76 -12.71 15.36 6.87
C GLY A 76 -11.87 14.14 7.24
N ALA A 77 -12.08 13.00 6.57
CA ALA A 77 -11.22 11.84 6.70
C ALA A 77 -9.80 12.13 6.20
N ARG A 78 -8.81 11.51 6.85
CA ARG A 78 -7.40 11.65 6.50
C ARG A 78 -6.87 10.37 5.90
N LEU A 79 -7.30 10.11 4.66
CA LEU A 79 -6.82 8.98 3.87
C LEU A 79 -5.39 9.20 3.38
N LEU A 80 -4.56 8.16 3.50
CA LEU A 80 -3.17 8.11 3.08
C LEU A 80 -3.01 7.33 1.76
N GLY A 81 -1.89 7.57 1.08
CA GLY A 81 -1.50 6.84 -0.13
C GLY A 81 -2.38 7.13 -1.34
N ASN A 82 -2.31 6.24 -2.33
CA ASN A 82 -3.02 6.34 -3.59
C ASN A 82 -4.40 5.65 -3.56
N ARG A 83 -4.83 5.16 -2.39
CA ARG A 83 -6.14 4.49 -2.20
C ARG A 83 -6.36 3.30 -3.15
N GLY A 84 -5.27 2.65 -3.58
CA GLY A 84 -5.31 1.56 -4.56
C GLY A 84 -5.96 1.90 -5.90
N GLY A 85 -5.96 3.18 -6.30
CA GLY A 85 -6.57 3.65 -7.55
C GLY A 85 -8.06 3.99 -7.45
N LEU A 86 -8.64 4.01 -6.24
CA LEU A 86 -10.01 4.47 -6.03
C LEU A 86 -10.16 5.98 -6.32
N PRO A 87 -11.38 6.44 -6.66
CA PRO A 87 -11.65 7.85 -6.88
C PRO A 87 -11.21 8.70 -5.68
N GLN A 88 -10.53 9.81 -5.95
CA GLN A 88 -10.13 10.79 -4.93
C GLN A 88 -11.28 11.76 -4.64
N SER A 89 -12.42 11.23 -4.20
CA SER A 89 -13.48 12.03 -3.61
C SER A 89 -13.21 12.13 -2.11
N ASP A 90 -13.23 13.33 -1.56
CA ASP A 90 -13.01 13.56 -0.13
C ASP A 90 -14.32 13.44 0.68
N ASP A 91 -15.45 13.20 0.00
CA ASP A 91 -16.77 13.04 0.62
C ASP A 91 -17.27 11.58 0.58
N ASP A 92 -16.55 10.67 -0.10
CA ASP A 92 -16.96 9.27 -0.23
C ASP A 92 -16.61 8.48 1.02
N THR A 93 -17.61 7.85 1.62
CA THR A 93 -17.43 6.85 2.69
C THR A 93 -17.44 5.45 2.09
N TYR A 94 -16.51 4.61 2.54
CA TYR A 94 -16.36 3.23 2.13
C TYR A 94 -16.61 2.30 3.30
N ASP A 95 -17.46 1.29 3.10
CA ASP A 95 -17.48 0.13 3.99
C ASP A 95 -16.25 -0.73 3.69
N CYS A 96 -15.44 -0.99 4.69
CA CYS A 96 -14.18 -1.71 4.54
C CYS A 96 -14.11 -2.90 5.48
N VAL A 97 -13.61 -4.02 4.98
CA VAL A 97 -13.13 -5.10 5.86
C VAL A 97 -11.86 -4.60 6.53
N TYR A 98 -11.88 -4.57 7.86
CA TYR A 98 -10.75 -4.21 8.69
C TYR A 98 -9.64 -5.25 8.55
N LEU A 99 -8.41 -4.78 8.33
CA LEU A 99 -7.24 -5.66 8.21
C LEU A 99 -6.39 -5.65 9.47
N TRP A 100 -6.00 -4.47 9.93
CA TRP A 100 -5.11 -4.22 11.06
C TRP A 100 -4.99 -2.70 11.28
N ALA A 101 -4.37 -2.29 12.38
CA ALA A 101 -4.09 -0.89 12.66
C ALA A 101 -2.73 -0.70 13.32
N ILE A 102 -2.18 0.51 13.24
CA ILE A 102 -1.03 0.96 14.05
C ILE A 102 -1.49 2.09 14.95
N GLU A 103 -1.29 1.95 16.25
CA GLU A 103 -1.57 2.97 17.24
C GLU A 103 -0.26 3.58 17.76
N ILE A 104 -0.28 4.90 18.00
CA ILE A 104 0.76 5.55 18.79
C ILE A 104 0.49 5.33 20.28
N SER A 105 1.48 4.78 20.97
CA SER A 105 1.48 4.64 22.42
C SER A 105 2.46 5.62 23.07
N LEU A 106 2.16 5.97 24.32
CA LEU A 106 3.00 6.81 25.17
C LEU A 106 3.90 5.99 26.10
N ASN A 107 3.89 4.67 25.95
CA ASN A 107 4.77 3.76 26.70
C ASN A 107 6.22 3.90 26.23
N GLU A 108 7.16 3.82 27.18
CA GLU A 108 8.58 3.87 26.87
C GLU A 108 9.03 2.56 26.20
N GLY A 109 9.58 2.64 24.99
CA GLY A 109 10.04 1.47 24.23
C GLY A 109 9.00 0.88 23.27
N GLU A 110 7.79 1.43 23.22
CA GLU A 110 6.64 0.84 22.52
C GLU A 110 5.85 1.91 21.76
N ARG A 111 6.53 2.88 21.12
CA ARG A 111 5.84 4.01 20.48
C ARG A 111 4.80 3.59 19.44
N PHE A 112 5.03 2.53 18.69
CA PHE A 112 4.11 1.98 17.69
C PHE A 112 3.61 0.62 18.13
N ILE A 113 2.30 0.49 18.28
CA ILE A 113 1.64 -0.78 18.60
C ILE A 113 0.86 -1.22 17.37
N LYS A 114 1.05 -2.47 16.94
CA LYS A 114 0.28 -3.08 15.85
C LYS A 114 -0.86 -3.89 16.42
N LEU A 115 -2.06 -3.53 15.99
CA LEU A 115 -3.26 -4.32 16.21
C LEU A 115 -3.49 -5.23 15.01
N ASP A 116 -3.85 -6.48 15.23
CA ASP A 116 -4.20 -7.41 14.16
C ASP A 116 -5.65 -7.23 13.66
N HIS A 117 -6.14 -8.19 12.88
CA HIS A 117 -7.50 -8.23 12.32
C HIS A 117 -8.63 -8.38 13.34
N ASP A 118 -8.33 -8.84 14.55
CA ASP A 118 -9.29 -8.90 15.66
C ASP A 118 -9.24 -7.61 16.50
N GLY A 119 -8.28 -6.72 16.21
CA GLY A 119 -7.99 -5.52 16.99
C GLY A 119 -7.14 -5.82 18.23
N GLU A 120 -6.52 -7.00 18.29
CA GLU A 120 -5.65 -7.39 19.40
C GLU A 120 -4.21 -6.98 19.12
N GLU A 121 -3.48 -6.63 20.18
CA GLU A 121 -2.05 -6.32 20.08
C GLU A 121 -1.27 -7.55 19.59
N SER A 122 -0.55 -7.35 18.49
CA SER A 122 0.25 -8.40 17.83
C SER A 122 1.75 -8.12 17.85
N ALA A 123 2.16 -6.85 17.89
CA ALA A 123 3.56 -6.42 17.94
C ALA A 123 3.68 -4.97 18.43
N TRP A 124 4.86 -4.61 18.94
CA TRP A 124 5.19 -3.24 19.32
C TRP A 124 6.66 -2.91 19.04
N SER A 125 6.97 -1.65 18.75
CA SER A 125 8.35 -1.16 18.62
C SER A 125 8.43 0.37 18.75
N ASP A 126 9.63 0.89 19.01
CA ASP A 126 9.96 2.31 18.88
C ASP A 126 10.12 2.76 17.42
N ASN A 127 10.41 1.83 16.50
CA ASN A 127 10.54 2.13 15.07
C ASN A 127 9.37 1.55 14.30
N LEU A 128 8.76 2.38 13.45
CA LEU A 128 7.61 1.98 12.64
C LEU A 128 7.94 0.82 11.70
N GLU A 129 9.15 0.79 11.14
CA GLU A 129 9.60 -0.25 10.20
C GLU A 129 9.56 -1.67 10.77
N ASP A 130 9.69 -1.81 12.09
CA ASP A 130 9.70 -3.11 12.77
C ASP A 130 8.30 -3.74 12.89
N VAL A 131 7.24 -2.92 12.82
CA VAL A 131 5.85 -3.39 12.95
C VAL A 131 5.11 -3.49 11.62
N LEU A 132 5.64 -2.90 10.55
CA LEU A 132 5.03 -2.96 9.23
C LEU A 132 5.20 -4.35 8.59
N PRO A 133 4.19 -4.81 7.81
CA PRO A 133 4.23 -6.13 7.17
C PRO A 133 5.30 -6.26 6.07
N PHE A 134 5.76 -5.14 5.52
CA PHE A 134 6.87 -5.10 4.58
C PHE A 134 7.93 -4.17 5.16
N ALA A 135 9.14 -4.67 5.31
CA ALA A 135 10.27 -3.77 5.46
C ALA A 135 10.38 -2.99 4.15
N LEU A 136 9.98 -1.72 4.15
CA LEU A 136 10.26 -0.78 3.04
C LEU A 136 11.76 -0.43 2.98
N THR A 137 12.64 -1.32 3.48
CA THR A 137 14.02 -1.35 3.06
C THR A 137 14.00 -1.64 1.57
N GLU A 138 14.52 -0.71 0.79
CA GLU A 138 14.88 -0.89 -0.61
C GLU A 138 15.90 -2.04 -0.67
N GLU A 139 15.44 -3.29 -0.53
CA GLU A 139 16.26 -4.44 -0.88
C GLU A 139 16.55 -4.27 -2.37
N PRO A 140 17.83 -4.25 -2.77
CA PRO A 140 18.18 -4.13 -4.17
C PRO A 140 17.45 -5.25 -4.90
N VAL A 141 16.59 -4.87 -5.84
CA VAL A 141 15.99 -5.82 -6.77
C VAL A 141 17.16 -6.61 -7.34
N PRO A 142 17.22 -7.94 -7.14
CA PRO A 142 18.26 -8.72 -7.79
C PRO A 142 18.14 -8.42 -9.28
N GLU A 143 19.18 -7.81 -9.86
CA GLU A 143 19.30 -7.68 -11.31
C GLU A 143 19.07 -9.09 -11.86
N ASP A 144 17.99 -9.26 -12.61
CA ASP A 144 17.63 -10.52 -13.22
C ASP A 144 18.83 -10.96 -14.09
N PRO A 145 19.54 -12.04 -13.74
CA PRO A 145 20.69 -12.49 -14.52
C PRO A 145 20.28 -13.01 -15.91
N ASP A 146 18.97 -13.12 -16.19
CA ASP A 146 18.42 -13.54 -17.48
C ASP A 146 17.89 -12.36 -18.32
N ALA A 147 18.29 -11.12 -18.01
CA ALA A 147 18.24 -10.03 -19.00
C ALA A 147 19.29 -10.29 -20.08
N GLU A 148 19.01 -11.27 -20.95
CA GLU A 148 19.79 -11.57 -22.13
C GLU A 148 19.82 -10.31 -23.00
N ASP A 149 21.01 -9.74 -23.02
CA ASP A 149 21.49 -8.67 -23.87
C ASP A 149 21.40 -9.16 -25.33
N ASP A 150 20.26 -8.93 -25.98
CA ASP A 150 20.12 -9.07 -27.44
C ASP A 150 20.88 -7.91 -28.13
N GLU A 151 22.18 -7.85 -27.89
CA GLU A 151 23.18 -7.07 -28.62
C GLU A 151 23.97 -8.01 -29.53
N ASP A 152 23.40 -8.38 -30.69
CA ASP A 152 24.18 -8.87 -31.82
C ASP A 152 23.81 -8.04 -33.06
N GLU A 153 24.44 -6.87 -33.17
CA GLU A 153 24.70 -6.19 -34.44
C GLU A 153 25.92 -6.83 -35.15
N GLU A 154 26.00 -6.63 -36.47
CA GLU A 154 27.12 -6.92 -37.40
C GLU A 154 27.08 -8.32 -38.09
N ASP A 155 27.18 -8.49 -39.41
CA ASP A 155 27.50 -7.59 -40.52
C ASP A 155 27.21 -8.28 -41.88
N GLU A 156 26.71 -7.48 -42.82
CA GLU A 156 27.15 -7.29 -44.22
C GLU A 156 27.59 -8.48 -45.14
N ASP A 157 26.90 -8.52 -46.28
CA ASP A 157 27.42 -8.60 -47.66
C ASP A 157 27.33 -9.87 -48.54
N ASP A 158 26.84 -9.55 -49.75
CA ASP A 158 27.09 -10.06 -51.10
C ASP A 158 26.38 -11.31 -51.68
N GLU A 159 25.31 -11.00 -52.43
CA GLU A 159 25.07 -11.31 -53.85
C GLU A 159 25.71 -12.59 -54.46
N ASP A 160 24.88 -13.56 -54.89
CA ASP A 160 25.01 -14.07 -56.27
C ASP A 160 23.70 -14.69 -56.83
N ASP A 161 23.29 -14.08 -57.93
CA ASP A 161 22.47 -14.48 -59.07
C ASP A 161 21.87 -15.91 -59.14
N HIS A 162 20.53 -15.99 -59.20
CA HIS A 162 19.87 -16.96 -60.06
C HIS A 162 18.56 -16.41 -60.62
N ASP A 163 18.70 -15.70 -61.73
CA ASP A 163 17.71 -15.44 -62.77
C ASP A 163 16.95 -16.73 -63.21
N HIS A 164 15.64 -16.82 -62.95
CA HIS A 164 14.63 -17.06 -64.01
C HIS A 164 13.17 -16.92 -63.53
N PRO A 165 12.26 -16.38 -64.38
CA PRO A 165 10.90 -16.00 -64.02
C PRO A 165 9.88 -17.10 -64.36
N HIS A 166 8.82 -17.22 -63.55
CA HIS A 166 7.52 -17.66 -64.06
C HIS A 166 6.35 -17.05 -63.30
N ASP A 167 5.73 -16.10 -63.99
CA ASP A 167 4.32 -15.73 -63.93
C ASP A 167 3.43 -16.97 -63.73
N HIS A 168 2.48 -16.91 -62.79
CA HIS A 168 1.10 -17.33 -63.04
C HIS A 168 0.18 -16.90 -61.90
N ASN A 169 -0.40 -15.72 -62.08
CA ASN A 169 -1.70 -15.36 -61.56
C ASN A 169 -2.76 -16.37 -62.06
N HIS A 170 -3.55 -17.00 -61.17
CA HIS A 170 -4.93 -17.39 -61.48
C HIS A 170 -5.76 -17.53 -60.20
N ARG A 171 -6.55 -16.49 -59.96
CA ARG A 171 -7.73 -16.46 -59.09
C ARG A 171 -8.94 -16.85 -59.94
N HIS A 172 -9.71 -17.83 -59.50
CA HIS A 172 -11.11 -18.01 -59.91
C HIS A 172 -11.90 -18.58 -58.75
#